data_AF-A6RAF5-F1
#
_entry.id   AF-A6RAF5-F1
#
_cell.length_a   1.000
_cell.length_b   1.000
_cell.length_c   1.000
_cell.angle_alpha   90.00
_cell.angle_beta   90.00
_cell.angle_gamma   90.00
#
_symmetry.space_group_name_H-M   'P 1'
#
loop_
_entity.id
_entity.type
_entity.pdbx_description
1 polymer ?
#
loop_
_entity_poly.entity_id
_entity_poly.type
_entity_poly.pdbx_seq_one_letter_code
_entity_poly.pdbx_strand_id
1 'polypeptide(L)' 'MTNKMDDIEKHIQNAIEVYNDNQKQKILPLTCKFNVSYQCLQVRINGRKTHNAKIALNKKLSKSQKNALKEADLR' A
#
# COMPACT_ATOMS: atom_id res chain seq x y z
N MET A 1 13.24 -0.28 -27.93
CA MET A 1 12.83 -1.44 -27.11
C MET A 1 12.25 -0.90 -25.80
N THR A 2 11.04 -0.40 -25.87
CA THR A 2 10.20 0.07 -24.76
C THR A 2 8.86 -0.64 -24.95
N ASN A 3 7.83 -0.41 -24.14
CA ASN A 3 6.44 -0.82 -24.47
C ASN A 3 5.97 -2.22 -24.03
N LYS A 4 6.58 -2.89 -23.04
CA LYS A 4 5.90 -4.02 -22.35
C LYS A 4 5.47 -3.66 -20.93
N MET A 5 6.29 -2.89 -20.21
CA MET A 5 5.93 -2.36 -18.90
C MET A 5 4.91 -1.21 -19.00
N ASP A 6 5.05 -0.34 -20.01
CA ASP A 6 4.15 0.80 -20.21
C ASP A 6 2.69 0.35 -20.46
N ASP A 7 2.53 -0.83 -21.08
CA ASP A 7 1.22 -1.40 -21.41
C ASP A 7 0.48 -1.89 -20.14
N ILE A 8 1.22 -2.49 -19.20
CA ILE A 8 0.64 -3.03 -17.96
C ILE A 8 0.24 -1.90 -17.00
N GLU A 9 1.08 -0.88 -16.81
CA GLU A 9 0.73 0.25 -15.93
C GLU A 9 -0.46 1.04 -16.49
N LYS A 10 -0.57 1.17 -17.82
CA LYS A 10 -1.75 1.77 -18.46
C LYS A 10 -3.03 0.97 -18.19
N HIS A 11 -2.97 -0.36 -18.25
CA HIS A 11 -4.12 -1.21 -17.90
C HIS A 11 -4.50 -1.10 -16.42
N ILE A 12 -3.51 -1.01 -15.51
CA ILE A 12 -3.73 -0.76 -14.09
C ILE A 12 -4.44 0.59 -13.91
N GLN A 13 -3.94 1.64 -14.54
CA GLN A 13 -4.47 3.00 -14.42
C GLN A 13 -5.91 3.10 -14.92
N ASN A 14 -6.20 2.52 -16.09
CA ASN A 14 -7.57 2.47 -16.63
C ASN A 14 -8.54 1.73 -15.68
N ALA A 15 -8.08 0.64 -15.05
CA ALA A 15 -8.88 -0.11 -14.08
C ALA A 15 -9.18 0.72 -12.81
N ILE A 16 -8.22 1.53 -12.37
CA ILE A 16 -8.37 2.46 -11.24
C ILE A 16 -9.36 3.57 -11.58
N GLU A 17 -9.27 4.17 -12.76
CA GLU A 17 -10.18 5.22 -13.20
C GLU A 17 -11.63 4.73 -13.21
N VAL A 18 -11.90 3.56 -13.82
CA VAL A 18 -13.24 2.97 -13.81
C VAL A 18 -13.72 2.64 -12.40
N TYR A 19 -12.83 2.19 -11.51
CA TYR A 19 -13.20 1.97 -10.11
C TYR A 19 -13.55 3.28 -9.40
N ASN A 20 -12.81 4.36 -9.67
CA ASN A 20 -13.06 5.67 -9.06
C ASN A 20 -14.37 6.29 -9.54
N ASP A 21 -14.73 6.10 -10.80
CA ASP A 21 -16.01 6.53 -11.37
C ASP A 21 -17.20 5.82 -10.71
N ASN A 22 -17.02 4.54 -10.31
CA ASN A 22 -18.03 3.78 -9.59
C ASN A 22 -17.44 2.90 -8.48
N GLN A 23 -17.22 3.50 -7.30
CA GLN A 23 -16.63 2.83 -6.15
C GLN A 23 -17.48 1.67 -5.58
N LYS A 24 -18.73 1.50 -6.03
CA LYS A 24 -19.57 0.34 -5.64
C LYS A 24 -19.25 -0.90 -6.48
N GLN A 25 -18.49 -0.77 -7.56
CA GLN A 25 -18.13 -1.88 -8.43
C GLN A 25 -17.11 -2.81 -7.75
N LYS A 26 -17.29 -4.13 -7.94
CA LYS A 26 -16.35 -5.12 -7.42
C LYS A 26 -15.03 -5.08 -8.20
N ILE A 27 -13.92 -5.27 -7.48
CA ILE A 27 -12.55 -5.30 -8.06
C ILE A 27 -12.36 -6.48 -9.01
N LEU A 28 -12.95 -7.65 -8.71
CA LEU A 28 -12.77 -8.87 -9.50
C LEU A 28 -13.20 -8.71 -10.99
N PRO A 29 -14.40 -8.19 -11.31
CA PRO A 29 -14.76 -7.87 -12.70
C PRO A 29 -13.76 -6.96 -13.43
N LEU A 30 -13.19 -5.97 -12.74
CA LEU A 30 -12.23 -5.04 -13.33
C LEU A 30 -10.90 -5.74 -13.68
N THR A 31 -10.47 -6.67 -12.83
CA THR A 31 -9.23 -7.44 -13.06
C THR A 31 -9.33 -8.31 -14.30
N CYS A 32 -10.49 -8.92 -14.55
CA CYS A 32 -10.77 -9.65 -15.78
C CYS A 32 -10.83 -8.70 -16.99
N LYS A 33 -11.56 -7.59 -16.86
CA LYS A 33 -11.78 -6.63 -17.96
C LYS A 33 -10.49 -6.01 -18.48
N PHE A 34 -9.58 -5.64 -17.59
CA PHE A 34 -8.34 -4.95 -17.92
C PHE A 34 -7.12 -5.88 -17.96
N ASN A 35 -7.32 -7.19 -17.81
CA ASN A 35 -6.26 -8.20 -17.76
C ASN A 35 -5.13 -7.85 -16.76
N VAL A 36 -5.53 -7.56 -15.52
CA VAL A 36 -4.63 -7.11 -14.45
C VAL A 36 -4.72 -8.05 -13.26
N SER A 37 -3.61 -8.24 -12.54
CA SER A 37 -3.62 -9.04 -11.31
C SER A 37 -4.54 -8.42 -10.24
N TYR A 38 -5.39 -9.25 -9.65
CA TYR A 38 -6.28 -8.85 -8.56
C TYR A 38 -5.52 -8.27 -7.37
N GLN A 39 -4.43 -8.91 -6.95
CA GLN A 39 -3.62 -8.42 -5.82
C GLN A 39 -3.02 -7.04 -6.13
N CYS A 40 -2.56 -6.83 -7.37
CA CYS A 40 -1.98 -5.56 -7.78
C CYS A 40 -3.02 -4.44 -7.71
N LEU A 41 -4.19 -4.66 -8.31
CA LEU A 41 -5.26 -3.67 -8.33
C LEU A 41 -5.83 -3.41 -6.93
N GLN A 42 -5.99 -4.46 -6.11
CA GLN A 42 -6.48 -4.35 -4.74
C GLN A 42 -5.56 -3.49 -3.86
N VAL A 43 -4.23 -3.65 -3.99
CA VAL A 43 -3.24 -2.85 -3.25
C VAL A 43 -3.22 -1.41 -3.72
N ARG A 44 -3.39 -1.16 -5.03
CA ARG A 44 -3.46 0.22 -5.56
C ARG A 44 -4.72 0.94 -5.10
N ILE A 45 -5.87 0.27 -5.13
CA ILE A 45 -7.15 0.85 -4.70
C ILE A 45 -7.20 1.08 -3.18
N ASN A 46 -6.83 0.08 -2.39
CA ASN A 46 -7.00 0.14 -0.93
C ASN A 46 -5.76 0.66 -0.19
N GLY A 47 -4.69 0.97 -0.92
CA GLY A 47 -3.37 1.22 -0.38
C GLY A 47 -2.71 -0.04 0.20
N ARG A 48 -1.42 0.07 0.53
CA ARG A 48 -0.72 -0.97 1.30
C ARG A 48 -1.17 -0.89 2.75
N LYS A 49 -2.06 -1.79 3.17
CA LYS A 49 -2.30 -2.04 4.60
C LYS A 49 -1.10 -2.80 5.17
N THR A 50 -0.03 -2.11 5.51
CA THR A 50 1.04 -2.72 6.29
C THR A 50 0.46 -3.08 7.66
N HIS A 51 0.66 -4.31 8.12
CA HIS A 51 0.26 -4.77 9.45
C HIS A 51 0.73 -3.81 10.58
N ASN A 52 1.81 -3.06 10.33
CA ASN A 52 2.42 -2.09 11.24
C ASN A 52 1.86 -0.66 11.14
N ALA A 53 0.85 -0.38 10.32
CA ALA A 53 0.27 0.96 10.16
C ALA A 53 -0.36 1.50 11.47
N LYS A 54 -0.55 0.63 12.48
CA LYS A 54 -1.08 0.99 13.81
C LYS A 54 -0.04 1.50 14.80
N ILE A 55 1.26 1.49 14.48
CA ILE A 55 2.26 2.03 15.41
C ILE A 55 2.26 3.55 15.25
N ALA A 56 1.56 4.25 16.15
CA ALA A 56 1.67 5.69 16.27
C ALA A 56 3.15 6.06 16.47
N LEU A 57 3.67 6.96 15.63
CA LEU A 57 5.02 7.53 15.71
C LEU A 57 5.34 8.12 17.10
N ASN A 58 4.31 8.45 17.88
CA ASN A 58 4.40 9.01 19.22
C ASN A 58 4.24 7.98 20.35
N LYS A 59 4.78 6.78 20.21
CA LYS A 59 4.78 5.81 21.30
C LYS A 59 5.76 6.30 22.38
N LYS A 60 5.23 6.80 23.50
CA LYS A 60 6.01 7.20 24.68
C LYS A 60 6.96 6.06 25.06
N LEU A 61 8.27 6.33 25.07
CA LEU A 61 9.28 5.34 25.44
C LEU A 61 8.95 4.72 26.80
N SER A 62 9.03 3.39 26.87
CA SER A 62 8.89 2.68 28.13
C SER A 62 10.02 3.06 29.09
N LYS A 63 9.81 2.86 30.40
CA LYS A 63 10.83 3.17 31.43
C LYS A 63 12.14 2.42 31.15
N SER A 64 12.06 1.18 30.68
CA SER A 64 13.21 0.37 30.29
C SER A 64 13.96 0.96 29.09
N GLN A 65 13.25 1.42 28.06
CA GLN A 65 13.86 2.07 26.88
C GLN A 65 14.54 3.40 27.26
N LYS A 66 13.94 4.19 28.16
CA LYS A 66 14.53 5.43 28.65
C LYS A 66 15.80 5.18 29.47
N ASN A 67 15.82 4.12 30.28
CA ASN A 67 17.01 3.77 31.05
C ASN A 67 18.15 3.27 30.16
N ALA A 68 17.84 2.45 29.15
CA ALA A 68 18.84 1.98 28.20
C ALA A 68 19.51 3.13 27.41
N LEU A 69 18.76 4.18 27.05
CA LEU A 69 19.34 5.37 26.43
C LEU A 69 20.26 6.15 27.38
N LYS A 70 19.85 6.31 28.66
CA LYS A 70 20.69 6.97 29.66
C LYS A 70 22.00 6.23 29.92
N GLU A 71 21.98 4.90 29.89
CA GLU A 71 23.18 4.08 30.05
C GLU A 71 24.09 4.11 28.82
N ALA A 72 23.52 4.32 27.63
CA ALA A 72 24.30 4.46 26.40
C ALA A 72 25.01 5.83 26.29
N ASP A 73 24.40 6.90 26.78
CA ASP A 73 25.00 8.25 26.82
C ASP A 73 26.08 8.41 27.92
N LEU A 74 26.23 7.43 28.80
CA LEU A 74 27.22 7.40 29.90
C LEU A 74 28.48 6.58 29.57
N ARG A 75 28.62 6.10 28.32
CA ARG A 75 29.82 5.44 27.80
C ARG A 75 30.53 6.36 26.80
#